data_AF-A0A971MU04-F1
#
_entry.id   AF-A0A971MU04-F1
#
_cell.length_a   1.000
_cell.length_b   1.000
_cell.length_c   1.000
_cell.angle_alpha   90.00
_cell.angle_beta   90.00
_cell.angle_gamma   90.00
#
_symmetry.space_group_name_H-M   'P 1'
#
loop_
_entity.id
_entity.type
_entity.pdbx_description
1 polymer ?
#
loop_
_entity_poly.entity_id
_entity_poly.type
_entity_poly.pdbx_seq_one_letter_code
_entity_poly.pdbx_strand_id
1 'polypeptide(L)'
;MRLQQIIKEIGQLNGNHIRESGDIYISPANIEKLGIYLENSDDIETILITPYLINLKDGALYELHYYEFEIEVLNVPKSNYVEYGEGNMLPKEITNNIKPKVVVSQKDKTFLLKALYDYLKAMGQMTFEQDRKHDERLENAELFYQIF
;
A
#
# COMPACT_ATOMS: atom_id res chain seq x y z
N MET A 1 -7.27 17.68 -7.06
CA MET A 1 -8.20 16.94 -6.15
C MET A 1 -7.47 16.54 -4.88
N ARG A 2 -8.01 16.78 -3.68
CA ARG A 2 -7.29 16.44 -2.42
C ARG A 2 -7.28 14.93 -2.15
N LEU A 3 -6.26 14.44 -1.45
CA LEU A 3 -6.09 13.02 -1.13
C LEU A 3 -7.33 12.40 -0.46
N GLN A 4 -7.93 13.06 0.52
CA GLN A 4 -9.13 12.56 1.20
C GLN A 4 -10.32 12.34 0.24
N GLN A 5 -10.45 13.18 -0.79
CA GLN A 5 -11.48 12.99 -1.81
C GLN A 5 -11.16 11.80 -2.71
N ILE A 6 -9.89 11.63 -3.10
CA ILE A 6 -9.42 10.45 -3.84
C ILE A 6 -9.73 9.17 -3.06
N ILE A 7 -9.36 9.11 -1.78
CA ILE A 7 -9.61 7.96 -0.90
C ILE A 7 -11.10 7.65 -0.83
N LYS A 8 -11.95 8.68 -0.65
CA LYS A 8 -13.40 8.51 -0.61
C LYS A 8 -13.96 7.93 -1.92
N GLU A 9 -13.52 8.45 -3.07
CA GLU A 9 -13.97 7.97 -4.38
C GLU A 9 -13.53 6.53 -4.62
N ILE A 10 -12.26 6.20 -4.31
CA ILE A 10 -11.76 4.82 -4.41
C ILE A 10 -12.55 3.89 -3.47
N GLY A 11 -12.82 4.32 -2.25
CA GLY A 11 -13.56 3.55 -1.24
C GLY A 11 -14.99 3.20 -1.66
N GLN A 12 -15.63 4.02 -2.49
CA GLN A 12 -16.99 3.82 -3.01
C GLN A 12 -17.06 2.87 -4.21
N LEU A 13 -15.93 2.42 -4.74
CA LEU A 13 -15.90 1.50 -5.87
C LEU A 13 -16.34 0.08 -5.45
N ASN A 14 -17.05 -0.59 -6.36
CA ASN A 14 -17.42 -1.98 -6.17
C ASN A 14 -16.18 -2.87 -6.06
N GLY A 15 -16.26 -3.91 -5.23
CA GLY A 15 -15.18 -4.89 -5.02
C GLY A 15 -14.26 -4.60 -3.85
N ASN A 16 -14.39 -3.45 -3.18
CA ASN A 16 -13.75 -3.24 -1.87
C ASN A 16 -14.46 -4.08 -0.80
N HIS A 17 -13.72 -4.45 0.24
CA HIS A 17 -14.28 -5.12 1.41
C HIS A 17 -14.66 -4.05 2.46
N ILE A 18 -15.89 -4.10 2.95
CA ILE A 18 -16.42 -3.14 3.94
C ILE A 18 -16.88 -3.95 5.15
N ARG A 19 -16.38 -3.58 6.32
CA ARG A 19 -16.78 -4.18 7.60
C ARG A 19 -17.99 -3.48 8.22
N GLU A 20 -18.64 -4.14 9.16
CA GLU A 20 -19.76 -3.56 9.93
C GLU A 20 -19.36 -2.31 10.72
N SER A 21 -18.08 -2.20 11.13
CA SER A 21 -17.50 -1.01 11.74
C SER A 21 -17.47 0.21 10.82
N GLY A 22 -17.65 0.01 9.50
CA GLY A 22 -17.49 1.04 8.48
C GLY A 22 -16.07 1.10 7.90
N ASP A 23 -15.14 0.26 8.36
CA ASP A 23 -13.79 0.19 7.80
C ASP A 23 -13.85 -0.31 6.35
N ILE A 24 -13.16 0.41 5.46
CA ILE A 24 -13.06 0.09 4.04
C ILE A 24 -11.66 -0.42 3.75
N TYR A 25 -11.59 -1.58 3.10
CA TYR A 25 -10.37 -2.23 2.63
C TYR A 25 -10.42 -2.30 1.11
N ILE A 26 -9.52 -1.57 0.48
CA ILE A 26 -9.46 -1.36 -0.95
C ILE A 26 -8.88 -2.59 -1.62
N SER A 27 -9.55 -3.09 -2.66
CA SER A 27 -9.08 -4.26 -3.39
C SER A 27 -7.87 -3.94 -4.28
N PRO A 28 -7.06 -4.94 -4.69
CA PRO A 28 -5.92 -4.72 -5.58
C PRO A 28 -6.31 -3.99 -6.88
N ALA A 29 -7.45 -4.37 -7.49
CA ALA A 29 -7.93 -3.72 -8.71
C ALA A 29 -8.34 -2.26 -8.51
N ASN A 30 -8.82 -1.89 -7.31
CA ASN A 30 -9.24 -0.52 -7.05
C ASN A 30 -8.09 0.37 -6.56
N ILE A 31 -7.10 -0.15 -5.84
CA ILE A 31 -5.96 0.66 -5.41
C ILE A 31 -5.08 1.09 -6.58
N GLU A 32 -5.05 0.35 -7.69
CA GLU A 32 -4.38 0.78 -8.92
C GLU A 32 -4.90 2.14 -9.44
N LYS A 33 -6.17 2.47 -9.17
CA LYS A 33 -6.75 3.77 -9.55
C LYS A 33 -6.17 4.94 -8.78
N LEU A 34 -5.53 4.70 -7.63
CA LEU A 34 -4.83 5.74 -6.86
C LEU A 34 -3.83 6.48 -7.74
N GLY A 35 -3.06 5.76 -8.57
CA GLY A 35 -2.11 6.39 -9.48
C GLY A 35 -2.78 7.32 -10.51
N ILE A 36 -3.92 6.90 -11.08
CA ILE A 36 -4.71 7.70 -12.02
C ILE A 36 -5.22 8.98 -11.36
N TYR A 37 -5.74 8.87 -10.14
CA TYR A 37 -6.24 10.01 -9.40
C TYR A 37 -5.12 10.97 -9.00
N LEU A 38 -4.00 10.45 -8.53
CA LEU A 38 -2.83 11.25 -8.18
C LEU A 38 -2.29 11.95 -9.41
N GLU A 39 -2.21 11.29 -10.58
CA GLU A 39 -1.81 11.89 -11.86
C GLU A 39 -2.64 13.14 -12.23
N ASN A 40 -3.93 13.16 -11.85
CA ASN A 40 -4.83 14.28 -12.09
C ASN A 40 -4.96 15.25 -10.89
N SER A 41 -4.23 15.03 -9.80
CA SER A 41 -4.20 15.93 -8.64
C SER A 41 -3.33 17.17 -8.88
N ASP A 42 -3.75 18.31 -8.34
CA ASP A 42 -3.01 19.57 -8.37
C ASP A 42 -1.79 19.56 -7.44
N ASP A 43 -1.92 18.85 -6.31
CA ASP A 43 -0.89 18.72 -5.28
C ASP A 43 -0.57 17.24 -5.00
N ILE A 44 0.63 17.00 -4.50
CA ILE A 44 1.03 15.71 -3.95
C ILE A 44 1.12 15.82 -2.43
N GLU A 45 0.40 14.93 -1.75
CA GLU A 45 0.35 14.83 -0.29
C GLU A 45 1.17 13.61 0.16
N THR A 46 1.61 13.60 1.42
CA THR A 46 2.18 12.39 2.02
C THR A 46 1.10 11.31 2.11
N ILE A 47 1.46 10.07 1.80
CA ILE A 47 0.55 8.92 1.77
C ILE A 47 1.19 7.77 2.55
N LEU A 48 0.40 7.10 3.40
CA LEU A 48 0.74 5.79 3.94
C LEU A 48 -0.21 4.75 3.36
N ILE A 49 0.35 3.67 2.82
CA ILE A 49 -0.42 2.51 2.34
C ILE A 49 -0.16 1.33 3.28
N THR A 50 -1.20 0.88 3.95
CA THR A 50 -1.15 -0.29 4.84
C THR A 50 -1.82 -1.48 4.17
N PRO A 51 -1.09 -2.55 3.85
CA PRO A 51 -1.69 -3.76 3.31
C PRO A 51 -2.24 -4.69 4.39
N TYR A 52 -3.22 -5.50 4.02
CA TYR A 52 -3.90 -6.46 4.90
C TYR A 52 -4.14 -7.79 4.18
N LEU A 53 -4.04 -8.88 4.93
CA LEU A 53 -4.61 -10.17 4.54
C LEU A 53 -5.97 -10.34 5.23
N ILE A 54 -7.01 -10.54 4.44
CA ILE A 54 -8.38 -10.73 4.93
C ILE A 54 -8.91 -12.06 4.45
N ASN A 55 -9.26 -12.95 5.38
CA ASN A 55 -10.01 -14.14 5.04
C ASN A 55 -11.51 -13.78 5.04
N LEU A 56 -12.09 -13.76 3.84
CA LEU A 56 -13.48 -13.32 3.65
C LEU A 56 -14.51 -14.32 4.19
N LYS A 57 -14.11 -15.57 4.48
CA LYS A 57 -15.01 -16.61 4.97
C LYS A 57 -15.24 -16.52 6.48
N ASP A 58 -14.17 -16.30 7.25
CA ASP A 58 -14.21 -16.25 8.72
C ASP A 58 -14.03 -14.84 9.29
N GLY A 59 -13.68 -13.87 8.44
CA GLY A 59 -13.44 -12.49 8.84
C GLY A 59 -12.14 -12.31 9.63
N ALA A 60 -11.16 -13.23 9.53
CA ALA A 60 -9.83 -12.96 10.06
C ALA A 60 -9.19 -11.80 9.29
N LEU A 61 -8.62 -10.85 10.04
CA LEU A 61 -7.94 -9.67 9.54
C LEU A 61 -6.53 -9.70 10.09
N TYR A 62 -5.54 -9.55 9.21
CA TYR A 62 -4.14 -9.48 9.58
C TYR A 62 -3.48 -8.30 8.87
N GLU A 63 -2.95 -7.39 9.68
CA GLU A 63 -2.25 -6.21 9.21
C GLU A 63 -0.79 -6.57 8.88
N LEU A 64 -0.38 -6.25 7.66
CA LEU A 64 0.95 -6.57 7.15
C LEU A 64 1.90 -5.40 7.46
N HIS A 65 2.15 -5.11 8.73
CA HIS A 65 2.93 -3.94 9.18
C HIS A 65 4.30 -3.80 8.49
N TYR A 66 5.02 -4.90 8.27
CA TYR A 66 6.34 -4.86 7.63
C TYR A 66 6.30 -4.62 6.12
N TYR A 67 5.11 -4.62 5.54
CA TYR A 67 4.85 -4.39 4.12
C TYR A 67 4.28 -2.99 3.87
N GLU A 68 4.10 -2.17 4.90
CA GLU A 68 3.68 -0.78 4.76
C GLU A 68 4.59 0.01 3.81
N PHE A 69 3.99 0.96 3.09
CA PHE A 69 4.70 1.83 2.17
C PHE A 69 4.36 3.28 2.41
N GLU A 70 5.37 4.05 2.82
CA GLU A 70 5.26 5.49 3.05
C GLU A 70 5.78 6.28 1.85
N ILE A 71 4.95 7.19 1.32
CA ILE A 71 5.33 8.20 0.35
C ILE A 71 5.38 9.53 1.10
N GLU A 72 6.57 9.97 1.50
CA GLU A 72 6.75 11.24 2.20
C GLU A 72 7.05 12.37 1.21
N VAL A 73 6.20 13.39 1.18
CA VAL A 73 6.40 14.55 0.30
C VAL A 73 7.10 15.68 1.06
N LEU A 74 8.31 16.03 0.62
CA LEU A 74 9.15 17.07 1.25
C LEU A 74 9.62 18.12 0.24
N ASN A 75 10.00 19.30 0.75
CA ASN A 75 10.71 20.31 -0.03
C ASN A 75 12.20 19.97 -0.12
N VAL A 76 12.53 18.95 -0.91
CA VAL A 76 13.89 18.45 -1.14
C VAL A 76 14.27 18.57 -2.63
N PRO A 77 15.57 18.69 -2.95
CA PRO A 77 16.00 18.88 -4.33
C PRO A 77 15.82 17.64 -5.22
N LYS A 78 15.77 16.43 -4.64
CA LYS A 78 15.66 15.16 -5.37
C LYS A 78 14.85 14.15 -4.57
N SER A 79 14.06 13.36 -5.28
CA SER A 79 13.37 12.21 -4.73
C SER A 79 14.30 11.00 -4.62
N ASN A 80 14.05 10.12 -3.65
CA ASN A 80 14.83 8.90 -3.46
C ASN A 80 14.02 7.80 -2.77
N TYR A 81 14.45 6.56 -2.98
CA TYR A 81 14.03 5.43 -2.14
C TYR A 81 14.79 5.47 -0.82
N VAL A 82 14.13 5.04 0.25
CA VAL A 82 14.75 4.79 1.55
C VAL A 82 14.95 3.28 1.67
N GLU A 83 16.17 2.88 2.02
CA GLU A 83 16.53 1.48 2.19
C GLU A 83 16.18 0.98 3.59
N TYR A 84 15.98 -0.33 3.73
CA TYR A 84 15.95 -0.94 5.06
C TYR A 84 17.28 -0.75 5.77
N GLY A 85 17.24 -0.55 7.08
CA GLY A 85 18.44 -0.45 7.92
C GLY A 85 19.30 -1.73 7.82
N GLU A 86 20.61 -1.55 7.98
CA GLU A 86 21.54 -2.68 8.08
C GLU A 86 21.17 -3.58 9.27
N GLY A 87 21.26 -4.90 9.08
CA GLY A 87 20.97 -5.86 10.13
C GLY A 87 19.49 -6.05 10.47
N ASN A 88 18.57 -5.54 9.63
CA ASN A 88 17.15 -5.87 9.78
C ASN A 88 16.92 -7.40 9.70
N MET A 89 15.94 -7.89 10.45
CA MET A 89 15.60 -9.31 10.51
C MET A 89 14.36 -9.64 9.66
N LEU A 90 14.06 -8.80 8.66
CA LEU A 90 12.87 -8.98 7.84
C LEU A 90 13.04 -10.16 6.87
N PRO A 91 11.93 -10.82 6.49
CA PRO A 91 11.94 -11.83 5.44
C PRO A 91 12.55 -11.29 4.14
N LYS A 92 13.30 -12.16 3.45
CA LYS A 92 13.88 -11.82 2.13
C LYS A 92 12.82 -11.45 1.09
N GLU A 93 11.62 -12.02 1.19
CA GLU A 93 10.49 -11.65 0.34
C GLU A 93 10.18 -10.15 0.46
N ILE A 94 10.28 -9.57 1.66
CA ILE A 94 10.06 -8.14 1.86
C ILE A 94 11.25 -7.35 1.31
N THR A 95 12.45 -7.63 1.82
CA THR A 95 13.64 -6.81 1.57
C THR A 95 14.11 -6.82 0.11
N ASN A 96 13.77 -7.86 -0.64
CA ASN A 96 14.14 -7.97 -2.06
C ASN A 96 13.12 -7.34 -3.01
N ASN A 97 11.86 -7.19 -2.58
CA ASN A 97 10.78 -6.82 -3.48
C ASN A 97 10.22 -5.42 -3.26
N ILE A 98 10.21 -4.92 -2.02
CA ILE A 98 9.69 -3.59 -1.70
C ILE A 98 10.70 -2.74 -0.94
N LYS A 99 10.44 -1.44 -0.90
CA LYS A 99 11.13 -0.47 -0.05
C LYS A 99 10.13 0.00 1.01
N PRO A 100 10.56 0.30 2.24
CA PRO A 100 9.66 0.76 3.29
C PRO A 100 9.10 2.15 3.00
N LYS A 101 9.87 2.98 2.29
CA LYS A 101 9.56 4.39 2.14
C LYS A 101 10.20 4.98 0.88
N VAL A 102 9.55 6.01 0.35
CA VAL A 102 10.14 6.97 -0.57
C VAL A 102 10.01 8.38 -0.05
N VAL A 103 11.03 9.20 -0.32
CA VAL A 103 10.97 10.65 -0.16
C VAL A 103 10.77 11.25 -1.55
N VAL A 104 9.72 12.05 -1.70
CA VAL A 104 9.31 12.64 -2.98
C VAL A 104 9.46 14.15 -2.90
N SER A 105 10.16 14.73 -3.86
CA SER A 105 10.18 16.18 -4.04
C SER A 105 8.79 16.65 -4.52
N GLN A 106 8.28 17.76 -3.98
CA GLN A 106 6.95 18.31 -4.31
C GLN A 106 6.63 18.46 -5.81
N LYS A 107 7.64 18.52 -6.69
CA LYS A 107 7.47 18.67 -8.14
C LYS A 107 7.66 17.36 -8.92
N ASP A 108 8.03 16.28 -8.25
CA ASP A 108 8.45 15.02 -8.88
C ASP A 108 7.33 13.97 -8.85
N LYS A 109 6.23 14.33 -9.51
CA LYS A 109 5.05 13.48 -9.65
C LYS A 109 5.34 12.18 -10.39
N THR A 110 6.25 12.22 -11.36
CA THR A 110 6.68 11.05 -12.12
C THR A 110 7.33 10.01 -11.21
N PHE A 111 8.21 10.43 -10.30
CA PHE A 111 8.81 9.51 -9.34
C PHE A 111 7.77 8.93 -8.38
N LEU A 112 6.83 9.76 -7.90
CA LEU A 112 5.73 9.29 -7.03
C LEU A 112 4.95 8.15 -7.70
N LEU A 113 4.48 8.36 -8.93
CA LEU A 113 3.67 7.37 -9.64
C LEU A 113 4.47 6.09 -9.91
N LYS A 114 5.74 6.23 -10.29
CA LYS A 114 6.62 5.08 -10.48
C LYS A 114 6.74 4.27 -9.18
N ALA A 115 7.02 4.93 -8.06
CA ALA A 115 7.22 4.27 -6.78
C ALA A 115 5.94 3.55 -6.31
N LEU A 116 4.78 4.19 -6.46
CA LEU A 116 3.48 3.58 -6.17
C LEU A 116 3.25 2.30 -7.00
N TYR A 117 3.43 2.38 -8.32
CA TYR A 117 3.19 1.22 -9.19
C TYR A 117 4.20 0.09 -8.96
N ASP A 118 5.47 0.41 -8.69
CA ASP A 118 6.48 -0.58 -8.35
C ASP A 118 6.10 -1.32 -7.05
N TYR A 119 5.65 -0.58 -6.02
CA TYR A 119 5.16 -1.16 -4.78
C TYR A 119 3.93 -2.06 -4.99
N LEU A 120 2.88 -1.56 -5.65
CA LEU A 120 1.65 -2.33 -5.88
C LEU A 120 1.91 -3.60 -6.70
N LYS A 121 2.79 -3.52 -7.71
CA LYS A 121 3.20 -4.68 -8.50
C LYS A 121 3.93 -5.71 -7.66
N ALA A 122 4.86 -5.29 -6.81
CA ALA A 122 5.58 -6.19 -5.92
C ALA A 122 4.63 -6.89 -4.94
N MET A 123 3.74 -6.13 -4.30
CA MET A 123 2.73 -6.68 -3.39
C MET A 123 1.80 -7.70 -4.06
N GLY A 124 1.37 -7.46 -5.29
CA GLY A 124 0.55 -8.41 -6.06
C GLY A 124 1.25 -9.73 -6.43
N GLN A 125 2.58 -9.80 -6.30
CA GLN A 125 3.38 -10.98 -6.61
C GLN A 125 3.83 -11.76 -5.37
N MET A 126 3.61 -11.21 -4.17
CA MET A 126 4.00 -11.84 -2.92
C MET A 126 3.09 -13.01 -2.55
N THR A 127 3.69 -14.04 -1.94
CA THR A 127 2.99 -15.23 -1.46
C THR A 127 2.64 -15.12 0.02
N PHE A 128 3.34 -14.27 0.78
CA PHE A 128 3.15 -14.10 2.23
C PHE A 128 3.34 -15.41 2.98
N GLU A 129 4.29 -16.24 2.53
CA GLU A 129 4.51 -17.60 3.04
C GLU A 129 4.78 -17.65 4.55
N GLN A 130 5.53 -16.70 5.07
CA GLN A 130 5.85 -16.67 6.50
C GLN A 130 4.63 -16.30 7.34
N ASP A 131 3.84 -15.30 6.93
CA ASP A 131 2.61 -14.91 7.61
C ASP A 131 1.57 -16.03 7.58
N ARG A 132 1.34 -16.63 6.42
CA ARG A 132 0.41 -17.78 6.25
C ARG A 132 0.83 -19.01 7.04
N LYS A 133 2.14 -19.22 7.24
CA LYS A 133 2.64 -20.31 8.08
C LYS A 133 2.46 -20.05 9.57
N HIS A 134 2.47 -18.79 9.99
CA HIS A 134 2.31 -18.41 11.39
C HIS A 134 0.84 -18.44 11.85
N ASP A 135 -0.09 -18.13 10.94
CA ASP A 135 -1.52 -18.11 11.23
C ASP A 135 -2.32 -18.85 10.15
N GLU A 136 -2.82 -20.03 10.50
CA GLU A 136 -3.61 -20.91 9.63
C GLU A 136 -4.89 -20.24 9.08
N ARG A 137 -5.42 -19.23 9.77
CA ARG A 137 -6.59 -18.47 9.30
C ARG A 137 -6.28 -17.67 8.03
N LEU A 138 -5.01 -17.49 7.70
CA LEU A 138 -4.56 -16.74 6.53
C LEU A 138 -4.34 -17.61 5.30
N GLU A 139 -4.53 -18.93 5.38
CA GLU A 139 -4.28 -19.86 4.27
C GLU A 139 -5.02 -19.44 2.99
N ASN A 140 -6.26 -18.96 3.14
CA ASN A 140 -7.11 -18.47 2.04
C ASN A 140 -7.38 -16.96 2.10
N ALA A 141 -6.54 -16.20 2.82
CA ALA A 141 -6.71 -14.76 2.90
C ALA A 141 -6.33 -14.07 1.57
N GLU A 142 -7.08 -13.03 1.26
CA GLU A 142 -6.92 -12.16 0.10
C GLU A 142 -6.28 -10.83 0.51
N LEU A 143 -5.52 -10.23 -0.41
CA LEU A 143 -4.81 -8.98 -0.18
C LEU A 143 -5.73 -7.77 -0.36
N PHE A 144 -5.73 -6.87 0.61
CA PHE A 144 -6.42 -5.58 0.56
C PHE A 144 -5.53 -4.47 1.12
N TYR A 145 -5.98 -3.22 1.02
CA TYR A 145 -5.21 -2.05 1.41
C TYR A 145 -6.06 -0.99 2.12
N GLN A 146 -5.41 -0.19 2.95
CA GLN A 146 -5.92 1.11 3.38
C GLN A 146 -4.93 2.20 3.00
N ILE A 147 -5.45 3.42 2.81
CA ILE A 147 -4.69 4.60 2.42
C ILE A 147 -4.96 5.67 3.48
N PHE A 148 -3.90 6.28 4.00
CA PHE A 148 -3.94 7.34 5.01
C PHE A 148 -3.19 8.59 4.53
#